data_AF-A0A0N5CIB3-F1
#
_entry.id   AF-A0A0N5CIB3-F1
#
_cell.length_a   1.000
_cell.length_b   1.000
_cell.length_c   1.000
_cell.angle_alpha   90.00
_cell.angle_beta   90.00
_cell.angle_gamma   90.00
#
_symmetry.space_group_name_H-M   'P 1'
#
loop_
_entity.id
_entity.type
_entity.pdbx_description
1 polymer ?
#
loop_
_entity_poly.entity_id
_entity_poly.type
_entity_poly.pdbx_seq_one_letter_code
_entity_poly.pdbx_strand_id
1 'polypeptide(L)'
;MLTLAQQPYAGLYNPKVFEYIVKSRRILSRPQGCADFLYNTMKHCWRYNPSDRPSFFQFLMRLEPYRTEVFNQQSFVLINYEKLKNEYRMDCDFDLTDDDEEKYEGEYEEDEEEEGIEEVDNHDEKEDDRFRQS
;
A
#
# COMPACT_ATOMS: atom_id res chain seq x y z
N MET A 1 8.95 3.60 -10.75
CA MET A 1 7.89 3.71 -9.71
C MET A 1 6.57 3.26 -10.29
N LEU A 2 5.76 2.48 -9.57
CA LEU A 2 4.56 1.82 -10.12
C LEU A 2 3.36 2.76 -10.27
N THR A 3 2.96 3.45 -9.21
CA THR A 3 1.78 4.33 -9.20
C THR A 3 2.14 5.81 -9.38
N LEU A 4 3.38 6.12 -9.76
CA LEU A 4 3.87 7.50 -9.89
C LEU A 4 3.56 8.39 -8.66
N ALA A 5 3.73 7.81 -7.46
CA ALA A 5 3.50 8.47 -6.17
C ALA A 5 2.03 8.88 -5.91
N GLN A 6 1.05 8.15 -6.47
CA GLN A 6 -0.33 8.23 -5.98
C GLN A 6 -0.39 7.97 -4.47
N GLN A 7 -1.35 8.63 -3.83
CA GLN A 7 -1.62 8.47 -2.39
C GLN A 7 -2.02 7.02 -2.08
N PRO A 8 -1.31 6.35 -1.14
CA PRO A 8 -1.75 5.05 -0.62
C PRO A 8 -3.08 5.19 0.10
N TYR A 9 -3.97 4.20 -0.06
CA TYR A 9 -5.29 4.18 0.57
C TYR A 9 -6.15 5.41 0.23
N ALA A 10 -6.05 5.90 -1.01
CA ALA A 10 -6.86 7.01 -1.49
C ALA A 10 -8.37 6.75 -1.26
N GLY A 11 -9.09 7.77 -0.80
CA GLY A 11 -10.49 7.66 -0.41
C GLY A 11 -10.73 7.32 1.06
N LEU A 12 -9.71 6.87 1.82
CA LEU A 12 -9.82 6.64 3.26
C LEU A 12 -9.23 7.78 4.07
N TYR A 13 -9.91 8.18 5.15
CA TYR A 13 -9.34 9.07 6.16
C TYR A 13 -8.47 8.29 7.17
N ASN A 14 -7.53 8.97 7.84
CA ASN A 14 -6.47 8.33 8.64
C ASN A 14 -6.94 7.22 9.61
N PRO A 15 -7.96 7.43 10.46
CA PRO A 15 -8.56 6.37 11.28
C PRO A 15 -9.06 5.14 10.49
N LYS A 16 -9.67 5.32 9.32
CA LYS A 16 -10.12 4.19 8.48
C LYS A 16 -8.98 3.41 7.87
N VAL A 17 -7.83 4.04 7.62
CA VAL A 17 -6.61 3.33 7.18
C VAL A 17 -6.16 2.32 8.25
N PHE A 18 -6.21 2.70 9.53
CA PHE A 18 -5.90 1.76 10.62
C PHE A 18 -6.90 0.60 10.66
N GLU A 19 -8.20 0.87 10.54
CA GLU A 19 -9.23 -0.17 10.48
C GLU A 19 -9.01 -1.13 9.31
N TYR A 20 -8.78 -0.60 8.12
CA TYR A 20 -8.53 -1.37 6.89
C TYR A 20 -7.33 -2.32 7.04
N ILE A 21 -6.19 -1.81 7.53
CA ILE A 21 -4.96 -2.60 7.64
C ILE A 21 -5.00 -3.53 8.86
N VAL A 22 -5.34 -2.99 10.03
CA VAL A 22 -5.15 -3.69 11.29
C VAL A 22 -6.37 -4.53 11.64
N LYS A 23 -7.59 -4.01 11.52
CA LYS A 23 -8.78 -4.80 11.88
C LYS A 23 -9.16 -5.77 10.77
N SER A 24 -9.27 -5.26 9.54
CA SER A 24 -9.74 -6.05 8.40
C SER A 24 -8.64 -6.84 7.70
N ARG A 25 -7.38 -6.71 8.13
CA ARG A 25 -6.21 -7.39 7.56
C ARG A 25 -6.05 -7.19 6.04
N ARG A 26 -6.55 -6.07 5.51
CA ARG A 26 -6.49 -5.79 4.08
C ARG A 26 -5.18 -5.10 3.69
N ILE A 27 -4.73 -5.38 2.49
CA ILE A 27 -3.56 -4.75 1.86
C ILE A 27 -3.99 -3.90 0.66
N LEU A 28 -3.05 -3.13 0.08
CA LEU A 28 -3.32 -2.37 -1.13
C LEU A 28 -3.59 -3.30 -2.31
N SER A 29 -4.59 -2.97 -3.12
CA SER A 29 -4.87 -3.68 -4.37
C SER A 29 -3.72 -3.54 -5.37
N ARG A 30 -3.58 -4.53 -6.26
CA ARG A 30 -2.58 -4.51 -7.34
C ARG A 30 -2.78 -3.27 -8.23
N PRO A 31 -1.76 -2.42 -8.39
CA PRO A 31 -1.83 -1.32 -9.34
C PRO A 31 -1.97 -1.81 -10.79
N GLN A 32 -2.64 -1.01 -11.63
CA GLN A 32 -2.77 -1.31 -13.06
C GLN A 32 -1.39 -1.45 -13.72
N GLY A 33 -1.20 -2.52 -14.51
CA GLY A 33 0.05 -2.78 -15.22
C GLY A 33 1.22 -3.21 -14.32
N CYS A 34 1.01 -3.43 -13.01
CA CYS A 34 2.05 -3.94 -12.13
C CYS A 34 2.37 -5.40 -12.47
N ALA A 35 3.64 -5.76 -12.66
CA ALA A 35 4.07 -7.14 -12.89
C ALA A 35 3.76 -8.03 -11.67
N ASP A 36 3.34 -9.28 -11.90
CA ASP A 36 2.99 -10.23 -10.84
C ASP A 36 4.11 -10.42 -9.82
N PHE A 37 5.35 -10.54 -10.29
CA PHE A 37 6.54 -10.63 -9.46
C PHE A 37 6.65 -9.49 -8.43
N LEU A 38 6.40 -8.25 -8.86
CA LEU A 38 6.49 -7.07 -8.00
C LEU A 38 5.32 -7.03 -7.01
N TYR A 39 4.11 -7.35 -7.47
CA TYR A 39 2.95 -7.39 -6.57
C TYR A 39 3.07 -8.50 -5.52
N ASN A 40 3.48 -9.70 -5.92
CA ASN A 40 3.76 -10.80 -5.00
C ASN A 40 4.84 -10.42 -3.99
N THR A 41 5.90 -9.76 -4.42
CA THR A 41 6.90 -9.21 -3.50
C THR A 41 6.26 -8.25 -2.49
N MET A 42 5.43 -7.32 -2.94
CA MET A 42 4.75 -6.38 -2.05
C MET A 42 3.85 -7.11 -1.04
N LYS A 43 3.12 -8.16 -1.45
CA LYS A 43 2.33 -9.01 -0.53
C LYS A 43 3.20 -9.58 0.60
N HIS A 44 4.36 -10.15 0.26
CA HIS A 44 5.30 -10.68 1.27
C HIS A 44 5.79 -9.59 2.24
N CYS A 45 6.08 -8.39 1.74
CA CYS A 45 6.46 -7.24 2.57
C CYS A 45 5.32 -6.74 3.48
N TRP A 46 4.06 -6.97 3.09
CA TRP A 46 2.86 -6.56 3.81
C TRP A 46 2.26 -7.65 4.70
N ARG A 47 2.92 -8.81 4.86
CA ARG A 47 2.48 -9.83 5.82
C ARG A 47 2.33 -9.24 7.22
N TYR A 48 1.23 -9.61 7.88
CA TYR A 48 0.87 -8.99 9.16
C TYR A 48 1.92 -9.26 10.24
N ASN A 49 2.29 -10.53 10.41
CA ASN A 49 3.33 -10.94 11.34
C ASN A 49 4.72 -10.50 10.82
N PRO A 50 5.49 -9.72 11.61
CA PRO A 50 6.81 -9.25 11.19
C PRO A 50 7.80 -10.37 10.86
N SER A 51 7.71 -11.52 11.54
CA SER A 51 8.62 -12.65 11.33
C SER A 51 8.44 -13.32 9.98
N ASP A 52 7.27 -13.15 9.34
CA ASP A 52 6.98 -13.76 8.05
C ASP A 52 7.42 -12.87 6.88
N ARG A 53 7.85 -11.63 7.16
CA ARG A 53 8.31 -10.70 6.13
C ARG A 53 9.73 -11.04 5.69
N PRO A 54 10.04 -10.91 4.39
CA PRO A 54 11.39 -11.13 3.91
C PRO A 54 12.33 -10.05 4.44
N SER A 55 13.52 -10.47 4.85
CA SER A 55 14.65 -9.58 5.05
C SER A 55 15.04 -8.90 3.73
N PHE A 56 15.74 -7.77 3.83
CA PHE A 56 16.32 -7.11 2.65
C PHE A 56 17.24 -8.05 1.85
N PHE A 57 17.95 -8.96 2.54
CA PHE A 57 18.79 -9.95 1.88
C PHE A 57 17.97 -10.92 1.03
N GLN A 58 16.93 -11.53 1.61
CA GLN A 58 16.02 -12.43 0.89
C GLN A 58 15.34 -11.72 -0.30
N PHE A 59 14.93 -10.46 -0.12
CA PHE A 59 14.39 -9.66 -1.21
C PHE A 59 15.42 -9.42 -2.33
N LEU A 60 16.68 -9.10 -1.98
CA LEU A 60 17.76 -8.92 -2.95
C LEU A 60 18.09 -10.20 -3.73
N MET A 61 17.95 -11.38 -3.10
CA MET A 61 18.11 -12.66 -3.80
C MET A 61 16.99 -12.88 -4.81
N ARG A 62 15.75 -12.55 -4.44
CA ARG A 62 14.60 -12.64 -5.36
C ARG A 62 14.74 -11.71 -6.59
N LEU A 63 15.45 -10.60 -6.44
CA LEU A 63 15.74 -9.67 -7.53
C LEU A 63 16.88 -10.10 -8.45
N GLU A 64 17.58 -11.22 -8.18
CA GLU A 64 18.79 -11.64 -8.92
C GLU A 64 18.64 -11.57 -10.45
N PRO A 65 17.55 -12.05 -11.07
CA PRO A 65 17.39 -12.02 -12.53
C PRO A 65 17.33 -10.60 -13.13
N TYR A 66 17.07 -9.59 -12.31
CA TYR A 66 16.89 -8.20 -12.71
C TYR A 66 18.10 -7.32 -12.35
N ARG A 67 19.12 -7.87 -11.67
CA ARG A 67 20.30 -7.10 -11.26
C ARG A 67 21.26 -6.92 -12.42
N THR A 68 21.90 -5.75 -12.48
CA THR A 68 22.98 -5.49 -13.42
C THR A 68 24.32 -5.91 -12.82
N GLU A 69 25.29 -6.18 -13.68
CA GLU A 69 26.65 -6.48 -13.24
C GLU A 69 27.28 -5.33 -12.42
N VAL A 70 26.99 -4.09 -12.79
CA VAL A 70 27.42 -2.90 -12.04
C VAL A 70 26.86 -2.92 -10.62
N PHE A 71 25.58 -3.28 -10.46
CA PHE A 71 24.98 -3.43 -9.14
C PHE A 71 25.65 -4.54 -8.33
N ASN A 72 25.94 -5.69 -8.95
CA ASN A 72 26.59 -6.81 -8.27
C ASN A 72 27.97 -6.42 -7.72
N GLN A 73 28.74 -5.61 -8.47
CA GLN A 73 30.07 -5.15 -8.09
C GLN A 73 30.09 -4.04 -7.05
N GLN A 74 28.97 -3.31 -6.88
CA GLN A 74 28.88 -2.16 -5.97
C GLN A 74 27.97 -2.42 -4.76
N SER A 75 27.19 -3.49 -4.79
CA SER A 75 26.27 -3.84 -3.71
C SER A 75 27.03 -4.25 -2.45
N PHE A 76 26.93 -3.41 -1.42
CA PHE A 76 27.47 -3.70 -0.09
C PHE A 76 27.04 -5.08 0.42
N VAL A 77 25.78 -5.45 0.22
CA VAL A 77 25.22 -6.71 0.72
C VAL A 77 25.82 -7.92 0.00
N LEU A 78 26.01 -7.83 -1.32
CA LEU A 78 26.56 -8.94 -2.12
C LEU A 78 28.06 -9.13 -1.87
N ILE A 79 28.81 -8.03 -1.85
CA ILE A 79 30.26 -8.05 -1.62
C ILE A 79 30.59 -8.60 -0.23
N ASN A 80 29.80 -8.26 0.78
CA ASN A 80 30.02 -8.68 2.16
C ASN A 80 29.22 -9.94 2.54
N TYR A 81 28.59 -10.64 1.59
CA TYR A 81 27.65 -11.72 1.88
C TYR A 81 28.23 -12.78 2.82
N GLU A 82 29.40 -13.33 2.50
CA GLU A 82 30.02 -14.39 3.32
C GLU A 82 30.35 -13.91 4.74
N LYS A 83 30.73 -12.64 4.89
CA LYS A 83 30.96 -12.04 6.20
C LYS A 83 29.65 -11.91 6.99
N LEU A 84 28.61 -11.35 6.35
CA LEU A 84 27.30 -11.11 6.95
C LEU A 84 26.59 -12.42 7.31
N LYS A 85 26.68 -13.44 6.46
CA LYS A 85 26.10 -14.76 6.68
C LYS A 85 26.64 -15.41 7.96
N ASN A 86 27.95 -15.35 8.15
CA ASN A 86 28.63 -15.92 9.32
C ASN A 86 28.37 -15.12 10.60
N GLU A 87 28.33 -13.79 10.51
CA GLU A 87 28.13 -12.91 11.66
C GLU A 87 26.69 -12.94 12.19
N TYR A 88 25.70 -13.01 11.29
CA TYR A 88 24.28 -12.93 11.64
C TYR A 88 23.53 -14.27 11.60
N ARG A 89 24.20 -15.39 11.29
CA ARG A 89 23.58 -16.73 11.09
C ARG A 89 22.30 -16.64 10.25
N MET A 90 22.43 -16.03 9.07
CA MET A 90 21.29 -15.84 8.17
C MET A 90 20.96 -17.18 7.46
N ASP A 91 19.89 -17.84 7.90
CA ASP A 91 19.35 -19.01 7.22
C ASP A 91 18.59 -18.56 5.96
N CYS A 92 18.97 -19.16 4.83
CA CYS A 92 18.50 -18.76 3.50
C CYS A 92 17.17 -19.42 3.12
N ASP A 93 16.64 -20.28 3.97
CA ASP A 93 15.42 -21.05 3.72
C ASP A 93 14.18 -20.19 3.99
N PHE A 94 13.93 -19.23 3.10
CA PHE A 94 12.60 -18.68 2.91
C PHE A 94 11.92 -19.51 1.83
N ASP A 95 10.80 -20.14 2.18
CA ASP A 95 10.02 -20.94 1.24
C ASP A 95 9.59 -20.05 0.05
N LEU A 96 10.09 -20.39 -1.14
CA LEU A 96 9.95 -19.60 -2.37
C LEU A 96 8.67 -19.92 -3.15
N THR A 97 7.73 -20.65 -2.54
CA THR A 97 6.47 -21.00 -3.18
C THR A 97 5.61 -19.75 -3.32
N ASP A 98 5.18 -19.46 -4.55
CA ASP A 98 4.24 -18.37 -4.86
C ASP A 98 2.78 -18.74 -4.43
N ASP A 99 2.60 -19.82 -3.66
CA ASP A 99 1.34 -20.51 -3.35
C ASP A 99 0.64 -20.03 -2.07
N ASP A 100 0.91 -18.80 -1.61
CA ASP A 100 0.07 -18.19 -0.59
C ASP A 100 -1.20 -17.60 -1.22
N GLU A 101 -2.16 -18.49 -1.49
CA GLU A 101 -3.57 -18.14 -1.65
C GLU A 101 -4.19 -17.89 -0.26
N GLU A 102 -3.64 -16.95 0.50
CA GLU A 102 -4.33 -16.44 1.68
C GLU A 102 -5.60 -15.72 1.19
N LYS A 103 -6.76 -16.30 1.51
CA LYS A 103 -8.08 -15.74 1.21
C LYS A 103 -8.26 -14.43 1.97
N TYR A 104 -7.89 -13.31 1.36
CA TYR A 104 -8.24 -11.97 1.85
C TYR A 104 -9.74 -11.76 1.61
N GLU A 105 -10.58 -12.16 2.57
CA GLU A 105 -12.01 -11.85 2.56
C GLU A 105 -12.20 -10.36 2.82
N GLY A 106 -12.27 -9.60 1.74
CA GLY A 106 -12.76 -8.23 1.77
C GLY A 106 -14.12 -8.15 1.09
N GLU A 107 -15.21 -8.21 1.87
CA GLU A 107 -16.51 -7.77 1.38
C GLU A 107 -16.41 -6.31 0.90
N TYR A 108 -16.80 -6.08 -0.35
CA TYR A 108 -17.05 -4.73 -0.88
C TYR A 108 -18.36 -4.27 -0.26
N GLU A 109 -18.33 -3.57 0.87
CA GLU A 109 -19.47 -2.75 1.24
C GLU A 109 -19.39 -1.49 0.37
N GLU A 110 -20.27 -1.42 -0.63
CA GLU A 110 -20.67 -0.14 -1.22
C GLU A 110 -21.40 0.61 -0.11
N ASP A 111 -20.71 1.58 0.50
CA ASP A 111 -21.38 2.59 1.31
C ASP A 111 -22.30 3.38 0.34
N GLU A 112 -23.59 3.05 0.31
CA GLU A 112 -24.63 3.94 -0.22
C GLU A 112 -24.65 5.20 0.68
N GLU A 113 -23.92 6.24 0.29
CA GLU A 113 -24.15 7.58 0.83
C GLU A 113 -25.50 8.08 0.30
N GLU A 114 -26.54 7.88 1.11
CA GLU A 114 -27.82 8.56 0.94
C GLU A 114 -27.58 10.07 1.06
N GLU A 115 -27.74 10.80 -0.06
CA GLU A 115 -27.71 12.26 -0.10
C GLU A 115 -28.84 12.84 0.77
N GLY A 116 -28.52 13.22 1.99
CA GLY A 116 -29.33 14.15 2.78
C GLY A 116 -29.01 15.58 2.38
N ILE A 117 -29.71 16.12 1.38
CA ILE A 117 -29.71 17.57 1.12
C ILE A 117 -30.44 18.22 2.31
N GLU A 118 -29.69 18.84 3.23
CA GLU A 118 -30.29 19.80 4.17
C GLU A 118 -30.77 21.01 3.35
N GLU A 119 -32.09 21.16 3.24
CA GLU A 119 -32.71 22.38 2.74
C GLU A 119 -32.26 23.55 3.62
N VAL A 120 -31.31 24.35 3.14
CA VAL A 120 -31.00 25.64 3.74
C VAL A 120 -32.18 26.55 3.42
N ASP A 121 -33.01 26.80 4.43
CA ASP A 121 -34.05 27.82 4.44
C ASP A 121 -33.44 29.18 4.06
N ASN A 122 -33.57 29.56 2.79
CA ASN A 122 -33.29 30.92 2.32
C ASN A 122 -34.41 31.84 2.80
N HIS A 123 -34.30 32.31 4.04
CA HIS A 123 -35.06 33.46 4.51
C HIS A 123 -34.24 34.72 4.27
N ASP A 124 -34.30 35.28 3.06
CA ASP A 124 -34.03 36.71 2.81
C ASP A 124 -34.40 37.10 1.38
N GLU A 125 -35.68 37.39 1.14
CA GLU A 125 -36.10 38.27 0.05
C GLU A 125 -37.42 38.96 0.41
N LYS A 126 -37.36 40.15 1.06
CA LYS A 126 -38.30 41.32 1.03
C LYS A 126 -37.62 42.44 1.83
N GLU A 127 -37.44 43.70 1.44
CA GLU A 127 -37.89 44.56 0.35
C GLU A 127 -36.78 45.61 0.14
N ASP A 128 -36.34 45.87 -1.08
CA ASP A 128 -35.59 47.09 -1.40
C ASP A 128 -36.41 47.90 -2.41
N ASP A 129 -37.43 48.60 -1.89
CA ASP A 129 -38.22 49.56 -2.65
C ASP A 129 -38.84 50.62 -1.72
N ARG A 130 -38.02 51.62 -1.35
CA ARG A 130 -38.39 53.04 -1.19
C ARG A 130 -37.30 53.82 -0.46
N PHE A 131 -36.53 54.62 -1.20
CA PHE A 131 -36.35 56.08 -1.00
C PHE A 131 -35.13 56.58 -1.80
N ARG A 132 -35.28 56.67 -3.13
CA ARG A 132 -34.69 57.78 -3.88
C ARG A 132 -35.81 58.80 -4.12
N GLN A 133 -35.96 59.75 -3.18
CA GLN A 133 -36.51 61.10 -3.37
C GLN A 133 -36.70 61.75 -1.99
N SER A 134 -35.71 62.51 -1.52
CA SER A 134 -35.82 63.95 -1.25
C SER A 134 -34.50 64.50 -0.71
#